data_AF-A0A7C7XER6-F1
#
_entry.id   AF-A0A7C7XER6-F1
#
_cell.length_a   1.000
_cell.length_b   1.000
_cell.length_c   1.000
_cell.angle_alpha   90.00
_cell.angle_beta   90.00
_cell.angle_gamma   90.00
#
_symmetry.space_group_name_H-M   'P 1'
#
loop_
_entity.id
_entity.type
_entity.pdbx_description
1 polymer ?
#
loop_
_entity_poly.entity_id
_entity_poly.type
_entity_poly.pdbx_seq_one_letter_code
_entity_poly.pdbx_strand_id
1 'polypeptide(L)'
;MLQDSTIRKSLDNYIKSRLREIPMEVSQTFPDVHKVWKCENKLDFLYGYYIGKIEEGALRYLLKATRASAGGYVDTFDIRGVIEMHKDEILKALKQALEA
;
A
#
# COMPACT_ATOMS: atom_id res chain seq x y z
N MET A 1 17.18 4.70 -6.40
CA MET A 1 16.86 3.63 -7.37
C MET A 1 17.32 2.30 -6.82
N LEU A 2 16.39 1.52 -6.24
CA LEU A 2 16.56 0.12 -5.86
C LEU A 2 17.11 -0.71 -7.03
N GLN A 3 18.43 -0.76 -7.16
CA GLN A 3 19.14 -1.59 -8.14
C GLN A 3 19.24 -3.05 -7.68
N ASP A 4 18.95 -3.34 -6.40
CA ASP A 4 18.93 -4.69 -5.87
C ASP A 4 17.60 -5.37 -6.23
N SER A 5 17.67 -6.27 -7.22
CA SER A 5 16.53 -7.02 -7.76
C SER A 5 15.79 -7.81 -6.69
N THR A 6 16.48 -8.19 -5.61
CA THR A 6 15.95 -8.95 -4.49
C THR A 6 15.01 -8.11 -3.62
N ILE A 7 15.43 -6.88 -3.29
CA ILE A 7 14.63 -5.95 -2.46
C ILE A 7 13.38 -5.51 -3.22
N ARG A 8 13.52 -5.20 -4.51
CA ARG A 8 12.38 -4.81 -5.36
C ARG A 8 11.34 -5.93 -5.47
N LYS A 9 11.78 -7.17 -5.70
CA LYS A 9 10.89 -8.34 -5.75
C LYS A 9 10.20 -8.60 -4.40
N SER A 10 10.93 -8.42 -3.31
CA SER A 10 10.41 -8.55 -1.95
C SER A 10 9.33 -7.50 -1.64
N LEU A 11 9.54 -6.25 -2.06
CA LEU A 11 8.56 -5.17 -1.94
C LEU A 11 7.32 -5.41 -2.81
N ASP A 12 7.48 -5.82 -4.07
CA ASP A 12 6.37 -6.18 -4.97
C ASP A 12 5.49 -7.30 -4.37
N ASN A 13 6.12 -8.35 -3.84
CA ASN A 13 5.41 -9.42 -3.15
C ASN A 13 4.65 -8.93 -1.90
N TYR A 14 5.25 -8.04 -1.12
CA TYR A 14 4.59 -7.43 0.03
C TYR A 14 3.37 -6.61 -0.39
N ILE A 15 3.48 -5.75 -1.41
CA ILE A 15 2.35 -4.96 -1.91
C ILE A 15 1.23 -5.88 -2.40
N LYS A 16 1.56 -6.94 -3.15
CA LYS A 16 0.59 -7.94 -3.62
C LYS A 16 -0.13 -8.66 -2.48
N SER A 17 0.55 -8.96 -1.37
CA SER A 17 -0.13 -9.56 -0.21
C SER A 17 -1.09 -8.57 0.43
N ARG A 18 -0.67 -7.31 0.60
CA ARG A 18 -1.52 -6.24 1.16
C ARG A 18 -2.76 -5.98 0.32
N LEU A 19 -2.64 -5.99 -1.01
CA LEU A 19 -3.76 -5.84 -1.94
C LEU A 19 -4.87 -6.87 -1.71
N ARG A 20 -4.52 -8.13 -1.43
CA ARG A 20 -5.49 -9.21 -1.19
C ARG A 20 -6.28 -9.02 0.10
N GLU A 21 -5.71 -8.30 1.06
CA GLU A 21 -6.31 -8.05 2.37
C GLU A 21 -7.25 -6.83 2.35
N ILE A 22 -7.11 -5.93 1.37
CA ILE A 22 -7.90 -4.69 1.25
C ILE A 22 -9.41 -4.95 1.35
N PRO A 23 -10.02 -5.89 0.60
CA PRO A 23 -11.48 -6.04 0.64
C PRO A 23 -12.03 -6.41 2.02
N MET A 24 -11.33 -7.31 2.72
CA MET A 24 -11.70 -7.70 4.08
C MET A 24 -11.49 -6.57 5.08
N GLU A 25 -10.37 -5.84 4.97
CA GLU A 25 -10.08 -4.72 5.88
C GLU A 25 -11.06 -3.56 5.69
N VAL A 26 -11.48 -3.27 4.45
CA VAL A 26 -12.46 -2.21 4.15
C VAL A 26 -13.80 -2.55 4.81
N SER A 27 -14.30 -3.77 4.65
CA SER A 27 -15.59 -4.15 5.23
C SER A 27 -15.59 -4.14 6.77
N GLN A 28 -14.46 -4.51 7.39
CA GLN A 28 -14.31 -4.51 8.85
C GLN A 28 -14.07 -3.11 9.45
N THR A 29 -13.27 -2.28 8.78
CA THR A 29 -12.82 -0.98 9.31
C THR A 29 -13.76 0.15 8.95
N PHE A 30 -14.40 0.06 7.79
CA PHE A 30 -15.17 1.13 7.18
C PHE A 30 -16.60 0.70 6.76
N PRO A 31 -17.36 0.01 7.65
CA PRO A 31 -18.70 -0.46 7.32
C PRO A 31 -19.61 0.69 6.88
N ASP A 32 -19.55 1.82 7.59
CA ASP A 32 -20.47 2.95 7.41
C ASP A 32 -19.76 4.31 7.31
N VAL A 33 -18.89 4.46 6.30
CA VAL A 33 -18.27 5.77 6.01
C VAL A 33 -19.31 6.70 5.37
N HIS A 34 -19.96 7.51 6.19
CA HIS A 34 -20.96 8.49 5.76
C HIS A 34 -20.37 9.87 5.43
N LYS A 35 -19.20 10.21 5.98
CA LYS A 35 -18.53 11.49 5.76
C LYS A 35 -17.04 11.29 5.59
N VAL A 36 -16.49 11.85 4.53
CA VAL A 36 -15.06 11.89 4.26
C VAL A 36 -14.58 13.34 4.34
N TRP A 37 -13.39 13.57 4.91
CA TRP A 37 -12.82 14.91 5.02
C TRP A 37 -11.68 15.07 4.01
N LYS A 38 -11.72 16.15 3.21
CA LYS A 38 -10.74 16.50 2.16
C LYS A 38 -10.66 15.55 0.96
N CYS A 39 -11.60 14.62 0.82
CA CYS A 39 -11.69 13.69 -0.31
C CYS A 39 -13.01 13.90 -1.07
N GLU A 40 -13.00 13.64 -2.37
CA GLU A 40 -14.19 13.84 -3.22
C GLU A 40 -15.30 12.82 -2.92
N ASN A 41 -14.91 11.59 -2.58
CA ASN A 41 -15.83 10.49 -2.32
C ASN A 41 -15.13 9.38 -1.48
N LYS A 42 -15.89 8.33 -1.14
CA LYS A 42 -15.40 7.20 -0.34
C LYS A 42 -14.25 6.46 -1.03
N LEU A 43 -14.27 6.33 -2.36
CA LEU A 43 -13.19 5.66 -3.11
C LEU A 43 -11.89 6.47 -3.04
N ASP A 44 -11.95 7.78 -3.23
CA ASP A 44 -10.81 8.69 -3.14
C ASP A 44 -10.19 8.66 -1.72
N PHE A 45 -11.04 8.70 -0.69
CA PHE A 45 -10.60 8.53 0.70
C PHE A 45 -9.88 7.20 0.94
N LEU A 46 -10.49 6.09 0.54
CA LEU A 46 -9.89 4.77 0.75
C LEU A 46 -8.60 4.62 -0.07
N TYR A 47 -8.54 5.17 -1.28
CA TYR A 47 -7.32 5.16 -2.08
C TYR A 47 -6.18 5.86 -1.34
N GLY A 48 -6.37 7.08 -0.86
CA GLY A 48 -5.35 7.79 -0.06
C GLY A 48 -4.96 7.04 1.22
N TYR A 49 -5.94 6.51 1.94
CA TYR A 49 -5.71 5.73 3.16
C TYR A 49 -4.84 4.48 2.90
N TYR A 50 -5.16 3.70 1.87
CA TYR A 50 -4.44 2.47 1.57
C TYR A 50 -3.08 2.71 0.94
N ILE A 51 -2.89 3.77 0.15
CA ILE A 51 -1.56 4.20 -0.29
C ILE A 51 -0.68 4.50 0.92
N GLY A 52 -1.16 5.31 1.86
CA GLY A 52 -0.41 5.63 3.08
C GLY A 52 -0.10 4.41 3.94
N LYS A 53 -1.09 3.52 4.13
CA LYS A 53 -0.92 2.28 4.89
C LYS A 53 0.10 1.33 4.25
N ILE A 54 0.08 1.18 2.92
CA ILE A 54 1.04 0.34 2.20
C ILE A 54 2.44 0.97 2.24
N GLU A 55 2.56 2.29 2.06
CA GLU A 55 3.84 3.01 2.14
C GLU A 55 4.47 2.87 3.53
N GLU A 56 3.70 3.09 4.60
CA GLU A 56 4.16 2.92 5.97
C GLU A 56 4.58 1.46 6.25
N GLY A 57 3.76 0.50 5.81
CA GLY A 57 4.02 -0.92 5.96
C GLY A 57 5.26 -1.39 5.21
N ALA A 58 5.45 -0.91 3.98
CA ALA A 58 6.63 -1.16 3.15
C ALA A 58 7.90 -0.57 3.79
N LEU A 59 7.84 0.66 4.28
CA LEU A 59 8.95 1.28 5.00
C LEU A 59 9.34 0.46 6.23
N ARG A 60 8.36 0.06 7.06
CA ARG A 60 8.61 -0.80 8.24
C ARG A 60 9.19 -2.15 7.85
N TYR A 61 8.69 -2.77 6.79
CA TYR A 61 9.17 -4.05 6.28
C TYR A 61 10.64 -3.95 5.83
N LEU A 62 10.96 -2.93 5.03
CA LEU A 62 12.31 -2.69 4.54
C LEU A 62 13.27 -2.25 5.66
N LEU A 63 12.83 -1.46 6.64
CA LEU A 63 13.63 -1.12 7.83
C LEU A 63 13.97 -2.36 8.67
N LYS A 64 13.05 -3.32 8.79
CA LYS A 64 13.34 -4.60 9.46
C LYS A 64 14.36 -5.43 8.67
N ALA A 65 14.21 -5.49 7.35
CA ALA A 65 15.14 -6.21 6.47
C ALA A 65 16.54 -5.57 6.45
N THR A 66 16.61 -4.24 6.41
CA THR A 66 17.88 -3.49 6.37
C THR A 66 18.56 -3.35 7.73
N ARG A 67 17.84 -3.38 8.85
CA ARG A 67 18.49 -3.52 10.18
C ARG A 67 19.33 -4.81 10.30
N ALA A 68 19.01 -5.85 9.52
CA ALA A 68 19.83 -7.06 9.44
C ALA A 68 21.09 -6.89 8.54
N SER A 69 21.13 -5.84 7.71
CA SER A 69 22.23 -5.51 6.80
C SER A 69 22.74 -4.09 7.09
N ALA A 70 23.74 -3.94 7.97
CA ALA A 70 24.30 -2.64 8.35
C ALA A 70 24.65 -1.76 7.12
N GLY A 71 23.80 -0.78 6.77
CA GLY A 71 24.10 0.26 5.78
C GLY A 71 23.03 0.61 4.71
N GLY A 72 21.89 -0.09 4.65
CA GLY A 72 20.89 0.17 3.59
C GLY A 72 19.98 1.38 3.85
N TYR A 73 20.20 2.52 3.18
CA TYR A 73 19.21 3.60 3.08
C TYR A 73 18.07 3.14 2.18
N VAL A 74 16.84 3.18 2.69
CA VAL A 74 15.63 2.87 1.91
C VAL A 74 15.01 4.17 1.46
N ASP A 75 15.05 4.44 0.15
CA ASP A 75 14.46 5.65 -0.41
C ASP A 75 12.93 5.50 -0.51
N THR A 76 12.19 6.37 0.18
CA THR A 76 10.72 6.42 0.14
C THR A 76 10.19 6.73 -1.27
N PHE A 77 10.96 7.42 -2.11
CA PHE A 77 10.58 7.67 -3.51
C PHE A 77 10.57 6.38 -4.33
N ASP A 78 11.51 5.46 -4.07
CA ASP A 78 11.52 4.15 -4.74
C ASP A 78 10.31 3.30 -4.30
N ILE A 79 9.92 3.37 -3.02
CA ILE A 79 8.71 2.68 -2.53
C ILE A 79 7.46 3.18 -3.25
N ARG A 80 7.29 4.50 -3.33
CA ARG A 80 6.15 5.11 -4.05
C ARG A 80 6.12 4.71 -5.51
N GLY A 81 7.26 4.70 -6.19
CA GLY A 81 7.36 4.27 -7.57
C GLY A 81 6.87 2.82 -7.78
N VAL A 82 7.15 1.91 -6.84
CA VAL A 82 6.62 0.54 -6.90
C VAL A 82 5.12 0.50 -6.60
N ILE A 83 4.64 1.25 -5.59
CA ILE A 83 3.20 1.32 -5.28
C ILE A 83 2.40 1.86 -6.48
N GLU A 84 2.92 2.87 -7.18
CA GLU A 84 2.30 3.44 -8.38
C GLU A 84 2.14 2.41 -9.50
N MET A 85 3.06 1.45 -9.64
CA MET A 85 2.92 0.34 -10.60
C MET A 85 1.70 -0.54 -10.32
N HIS A 86 1.21 -0.56 -9.07
CA HIS A 86 0.03 -1.31 -8.65
C HIS A 86 -1.25 -0.46 -8.57
N LYS A 87 -1.22 0.80 -9.04
CA LYS A 87 -2.34 1.74 -8.93
C LYS A 87 -3.68 1.14 -9.35
N ASP A 88 -3.74 0.51 -10.52
CA ASP A 88 -4.99 -0.03 -11.07
C ASP A 88 -5.50 -1.22 -10.25
N GLU A 89 -4.59 -2.03 -9.71
CA GLU A 89 -4.93 -3.18 -8.86
C GLU A 89 -5.47 -2.72 -7.50
N ILE A 90 -4.88 -1.66 -6.92
CA ILE A 90 -5.38 -1.00 -5.71
C ILE A 90 -6.79 -0.49 -5.95
N LEU A 91 -7.00 0.28 -7.02
CA LEU A 91 -8.31 0.83 -7.36
C LEU A 91 -9.34 -0.27 -7.60
N LYS A 92 -8.96 -1.36 -8.27
CA LYS A 92 -9.84 -2.51 -8.50
C LYS A 92 -10.24 -3.18 -7.19
N ALA A 93 -9.29 -3.46 -6.30
CA ALA A 93 -9.56 -4.08 -5.00
C ALA A 93 -10.50 -3.21 -4.14
N LEU A 94 -10.29 -1.89 -4.17
CA LEU A 94 -11.14 -0.94 -3.44
C LEU A 94 -12.56 -0.85 -4.00
N LYS A 95 -12.72 -0.83 -5.33
CA LYS A 95 -14.05 -0.85 -5.95
C LYS A 95 -14.82 -2.12 -5.60
N GLN A 96 -14.16 -3.28 -5.71
CA GLN A 96 -14.76 -4.56 -5.30
C GLN A 96 -15.19 -4.56 -3.84
N ALA A 97 -14.40 -3.95 -2.96
CA ALA A 97 -14.72 -3.85 -1.54
C ALA A 97 -15.90 -2.90 -1.23
N LEU A 98 -16.18 -1.94 -2.12
CA LEU A 98 -17.28 -1.00 -1.99
C LEU A 98 -18.59 -1.51 -2.60
N GLU A 99 -18.49 -2.48 -3.51
CA GLU A 99 -19.62 -3.14 -4.18
C GLU A 99 -20.09 -4.41 -3.43
N ALA A 100 -19.32 -4.88 -2.43
CA ALA A 100 -19.59 -6.06 -1.62
C ALA A 100 -20.40 -5.74 -0.36
#